data_AF-A0A7X7R7W4-F1
#
_entry.id   AF-A0A7X7R7W4-F1
#
_cell.length_a   1.000
_cell.length_b   1.000
_cell.length_c   1.000
_cell.angle_alpha   90.00
_cell.angle_beta   90.00
_cell.angle_gamma   90.00
#
_symmetry.space_group_name_H-M   'P 1'
#
loop_
_entity.id
_entity.type
_entity.pdbx_description
1 polymer ?
#
loop_
_entity_poly.entity_id
_entity_poly.type
_entity_poly.pdbx_seq_one_letter_code
_entity_poly.pdbx_strand_id
1 'polypeptide(L)'
;MTRLSAINEAALRVLGRMPGARMRALRAALGTVCERHWSTMRGARPQTRFAQALWDTPPPLSALFIHLYAVGDPALDELLERLHADQALALIALGALEDGDAEGARSAYEAMKLFGAPASRATLVEAALAPPPPVPTSDAALRHAHRPALWRAVAGAALHAGRWDTPGVLAALHVVAAAQGAASQAEADLQPLLELLAELHVRLLGVEDGELHYSLRGEPQPPLPRRRLAEMLAEAKPGV
;
A
#
# COMPACT_ATOMS: atom_id res chain seq x y z
N MET A 1 -16.35 -1.90 -0.10
CA MET A 1 -15.37 -1.43 -1.11
C MET A 1 -16.08 -0.93 -2.36
N THR A 2 -15.58 0.13 -3.00
CA THR A 2 -16.09 0.64 -4.28
C THR A 2 -15.99 -0.42 -5.38
N ARG A 3 -17.05 -0.55 -6.19
CA ARG A 3 -17.08 -1.47 -7.35
C ARG A 3 -16.14 -0.97 -8.44
N LEU A 4 -15.40 -1.87 -9.10
CA LEU A 4 -14.43 -1.49 -10.13
C LEU A 4 -15.09 -0.80 -11.34
N SER A 5 -16.32 -1.20 -11.70
CA SER A 5 -17.09 -0.52 -12.74
C SER A 5 -17.38 0.94 -12.41
N ALA A 6 -17.71 1.24 -11.15
CA ALA A 6 -17.95 2.61 -10.69
C ALA A 6 -16.66 3.44 -10.70
N ILE A 7 -15.51 2.83 -10.40
CA ILE A 7 -14.20 3.49 -10.51
C ILE A 7 -13.91 3.83 -11.97
N ASN A 8 -14.11 2.88 -12.87
CA ASN A 8 -13.93 3.09 -14.32
C ASN A 8 -14.80 4.24 -14.84
N GLU A 9 -16.10 4.22 -14.53
CA GLU A 9 -17.03 5.27 -14.94
C GLU A 9 -16.66 6.65 -14.38
N ALA A 10 -16.27 6.73 -13.11
CA ALA A 10 -15.88 7.98 -12.48
C ALA A 10 -14.57 8.54 -13.06
N ALA A 11 -13.57 7.67 -13.30
CA ALA A 11 -12.30 8.07 -13.90
C ALA A 11 -12.51 8.59 -15.33
N LEU A 12 -13.29 7.88 -16.15
CA LEU A 12 -13.66 8.34 -17.50
C LEU A 12 -14.42 9.67 -17.48
N ARG A 13 -15.28 9.90 -16.48
CA ARG A 13 -15.99 11.17 -16.33
C ARG A 13 -15.03 12.34 -16.05
N VAL A 14 -14.05 12.16 -15.17
CA VAL A 14 -13.02 13.17 -14.86
C VAL A 14 -12.14 13.48 -16.09
N LEU A 15 -11.84 12.46 -16.89
CA LEU A 15 -11.03 12.60 -18.11
C LEU A 15 -11.81 13.19 -19.30
N GLY A 16 -13.14 13.17 -19.25
CA GLY A 16 -14.00 13.73 -20.29
C GLY A 16 -13.76 13.09 -21.66
N ARG A 17 -13.59 13.92 -22.69
CA ARG A 17 -13.43 13.48 -24.10
C ARG A 17 -11.97 13.28 -24.52
N MET A 18 -11.08 12.93 -23.59
CA MET A 18 -9.67 12.74 -23.91
C MET A 18 -9.49 11.61 -24.94
N PRO A 19 -8.74 11.82 -26.05
CA PRO A 19 -8.50 10.76 -27.02
C PRO A 19 -7.70 9.60 -26.41
N GLY A 20 -8.07 8.36 -26.74
CA GLY A 20 -7.44 7.16 -26.15
C GLY A 20 -5.93 7.06 -26.37
N ALA A 21 -5.41 7.51 -27.52
CA ALA A 21 -3.96 7.56 -27.76
C ALA A 21 -3.25 8.53 -26.80
N ARG A 22 -3.86 9.68 -26.53
CA ARG A 22 -3.35 10.66 -25.57
C ARG A 22 -3.42 10.12 -24.14
N MET A 23 -4.52 9.45 -23.77
CA MET A 23 -4.65 8.80 -22.46
C MET A 23 -3.53 7.79 -22.21
N ARG A 24 -3.26 6.90 -23.17
CA ARG A 24 -2.18 5.90 -23.06
C ARG A 24 -0.80 6.56 -22.95
N ALA A 25 -0.52 7.57 -23.76
CA ALA A 25 0.77 8.27 -23.72
C ALA A 25 0.99 8.97 -22.36
N LEU A 26 -0.01 9.67 -21.86
CA LEU A 26 0.07 10.36 -20.56
C LEU A 26 0.17 9.37 -19.41
N ARG A 27 -0.56 8.26 -19.46
CA ARG A 27 -0.46 7.19 -18.46
C ARG A 27 0.93 6.58 -18.42
N ALA A 28 1.51 6.27 -19.57
CA ALA A 28 2.87 5.75 -19.64
C ALA A 28 3.88 6.74 -19.05
N ALA A 29 3.76 8.02 -19.40
CA ALA A 29 4.62 9.07 -18.85
C ALA A 29 4.49 9.21 -17.33
N LEU A 30 3.25 9.19 -16.79
CA LEU A 30 3.00 9.21 -15.34
C LEU A 30 3.64 8.00 -14.63
N GLY A 31 3.49 6.80 -15.20
CA GLY A 31 4.12 5.58 -14.68
C GLY A 31 5.65 5.73 -14.59
N THR A 32 6.28 6.17 -15.69
CA THR A 32 7.73 6.39 -15.73
C THR A 32 8.22 7.41 -14.71
N VAL A 33 7.52 8.54 -14.56
CA VAL A 33 7.91 9.57 -13.56
C VAL A 33 7.78 9.02 -12.13
N CYS A 34 6.68 8.31 -11.83
CA CYS A 34 6.46 7.71 -10.51
C CYS A 34 7.49 6.62 -10.19
N GLU A 35 7.77 5.70 -11.11
CA GLU A 35 8.74 4.62 -10.90
C GLU A 35 10.16 5.15 -10.71
N ARG A 36 10.54 6.16 -11.49
CA ARG A 36 11.82 6.85 -11.31
C ARG A 36 11.89 7.49 -9.93
N HIS A 37 10.80 8.12 -9.47
CA HIS A 37 10.74 8.71 -8.13
C HIS A 37 10.98 7.70 -7.03
N TRP A 38 10.40 6.50 -7.14
CA TRP A 38 10.65 5.45 -6.16
C TRP A 38 12.15 5.14 -6.03
N SER A 39 12.86 5.05 -7.15
CA SER A 39 14.30 4.79 -7.15
C SER A 39 15.11 5.88 -6.44
N THR A 40 14.67 7.14 -6.53
CA THR A 40 15.28 8.28 -5.83
C THR A 40 14.94 8.28 -4.33
N MET A 41 13.68 8.05 -3.98
CA MET A 41 13.21 8.14 -2.58
C MET A 41 13.75 7.03 -1.69
N ARG A 42 13.83 5.80 -2.20
CA ARG A 42 14.13 4.63 -1.35
C ARG A 42 15.56 4.60 -0.80
N GLY A 43 16.45 5.46 -1.31
CA GLY A 43 17.82 5.59 -0.80
C GLY A 43 18.65 4.32 -0.93
N ALA A 44 19.70 4.22 -0.10
CA ALA A 44 20.60 3.07 -0.09
C ALA A 44 19.87 1.79 0.34
N ARG A 45 20.31 0.66 -0.24
CA ARG A 45 19.74 -0.65 0.10
C ARG A 45 19.96 -0.94 1.60
N PRO A 46 18.91 -1.23 2.37
CA PRO A 46 19.05 -1.51 3.80
C PRO A 46 19.72 -2.87 4.04
N GLN A 47 20.19 -3.11 5.26
CA GLN A 47 20.91 -4.33 5.61
C GLN A 47 20.00 -5.46 6.09
N THR A 48 18.89 -5.13 6.76
CA THR A 48 17.96 -6.13 7.29
C THR A 48 17.06 -6.68 6.19
N ARG A 49 16.72 -7.96 6.25
CA ARG A 49 15.86 -8.65 5.29
C ARG A 49 14.47 -8.02 5.24
N PHE A 50 13.94 -7.63 6.40
CA PHE A 50 12.63 -6.98 6.49
C PHE A 50 12.59 -5.66 5.74
N ALA A 51 13.55 -4.77 6.01
CA ALA A 51 13.65 -3.50 5.32
C ALA A 51 13.96 -3.67 3.82
N GLN A 52 14.77 -4.66 3.45
CA GLN A 52 15.05 -4.97 2.03
C GLN A 52 13.78 -5.39 1.29
N ALA A 53 12.94 -6.26 1.86
CA ALA A 53 11.70 -6.68 1.22
C ALA A 53 10.76 -5.48 0.94
N LEU A 54 10.68 -4.53 1.87
CA LEU A 54 9.90 -3.29 1.69
C LEU A 54 10.56 -2.33 0.68
N TRP A 55 11.89 -2.28 0.63
CA TRP A 55 12.67 -1.47 -0.31
C TRP A 55 12.60 -1.99 -1.75
N ASP A 56 12.52 -3.32 -1.91
CA ASP A 56 12.34 -3.98 -3.20
C ASP A 56 10.89 -3.89 -3.70
N THR A 57 9.92 -3.65 -2.80
CA THR A 57 8.49 -3.60 -3.13
C THR A 57 8.00 -2.15 -3.32
N PRO A 58 7.79 -1.69 -4.56
CA PRO A 58 7.33 -0.33 -4.81
C PRO A 58 5.95 -0.09 -4.18
N PRO A 59 5.69 1.10 -3.62
CA PRO A 59 4.36 1.47 -3.18
C PRO A 59 3.43 1.69 -4.39
N PRO A 60 2.09 1.75 -4.18
CA PRO A 60 1.14 2.03 -5.25
C PRO A 60 1.50 3.33 -6.00
N LEU A 61 1.31 3.35 -7.33
CA LEU A 61 1.60 4.51 -8.17
C LEU A 61 0.91 5.80 -7.68
N SER A 62 -0.28 5.69 -7.10
CA SER A 62 -0.98 6.84 -6.50
C SER A 62 -0.20 7.45 -5.33
N ALA A 63 0.44 6.64 -4.48
CA ALA A 63 1.25 7.14 -3.37
C ALA A 63 2.51 7.86 -3.89
N LEU A 64 3.15 7.30 -4.92
CA LEU A 64 4.30 7.93 -5.59
C LEU A 64 3.92 9.26 -6.24
N PHE A 65 2.77 9.30 -6.93
CA PHE A 65 2.22 10.52 -7.52
C PHE A 65 1.96 11.59 -6.47
N ILE A 66 1.31 11.25 -5.35
CA ILE A 66 1.01 12.21 -4.28
C ILE A 66 2.30 12.78 -3.69
N HIS A 67 3.31 11.93 -3.47
CA HIS A 67 4.58 12.39 -2.94
C HIS A 67 5.32 13.29 -3.95
N LEU A 68 5.34 12.94 -5.24
CA LEU A 68 5.90 13.80 -6.30
C LEU A 68 5.22 15.17 -6.34
N TYR A 69 3.88 15.17 -6.26
CA TYR A 69 3.10 16.39 -6.21
C TYR A 69 3.44 17.23 -4.97
N ALA A 70 3.61 16.56 -3.83
CA ALA A 70 3.93 17.21 -2.56
C ALA A 70 5.31 17.88 -2.54
N VAL A 71 6.31 17.27 -3.18
CA VAL A 71 7.67 17.84 -3.26
C VAL A 71 7.87 18.82 -4.42
N GLY A 72 6.86 19.01 -5.28
CA GLY A 72 6.96 19.86 -6.47
C GLY A 72 7.97 19.33 -7.49
N ASP A 73 7.88 18.05 -7.84
CA ASP A 73 8.79 17.46 -8.83
C ASP A 73 8.60 18.11 -10.22
N PRO A 74 9.68 18.65 -10.84
CA PRO A 74 9.56 19.37 -12.11
C PRO A 74 9.02 18.53 -13.27
N ALA A 75 9.34 17.22 -13.31
CA ALA A 75 8.86 16.37 -14.40
C ALA A 75 7.38 16.03 -14.23
N LEU A 76 6.89 15.96 -12.99
CA LEU A 76 5.46 15.88 -12.74
C LEU A 76 4.76 17.20 -13.11
N ASP A 77 5.34 18.35 -12.75
CA ASP A 77 4.77 19.67 -13.06
C ASP A 77 4.59 19.85 -14.58
N GLU A 78 5.56 19.45 -15.40
CA GLU A 78 5.46 19.48 -16.87
C GLU A 78 4.28 18.63 -17.39
N LEU A 79 4.02 17.47 -16.77
CA LEU A 79 2.85 16.66 -17.11
C LEU A 79 1.54 17.34 -16.67
N LEU A 80 1.55 18.02 -15.53
CA LEU A 80 0.39 18.71 -14.97
C LEU A 80 0.06 20.04 -15.68
N GLU A 81 0.98 20.61 -16.46
CA GLU A 81 0.64 21.69 -17.41
C GLU A 81 -0.43 21.23 -18.43
N ARG A 82 -0.52 19.92 -18.65
CA ARG A 82 -1.41 19.29 -19.64
C ARG A 82 -2.56 18.50 -19.00
N LEU A 83 -2.58 18.39 -17.67
CA LEU A 83 -3.47 17.55 -16.87
C LEU A 83 -3.72 18.16 -15.48
N HIS A 84 -4.96 18.13 -15.01
CA HIS A 84 -5.20 18.36 -13.59
C HIS A 84 -4.78 17.12 -12.76
N ALA A 85 -4.48 17.32 -11.47
CA ALA A 85 -4.00 16.25 -10.60
C ALA A 85 -5.03 15.12 -10.41
N ASP A 86 -6.32 15.44 -10.37
CA ASP A 86 -7.42 14.47 -10.36
C ASP A 86 -7.49 13.68 -11.67
N GLN A 87 -7.22 14.31 -12.82
CA GLN A 87 -7.10 13.63 -14.11
C GLN A 87 -5.89 12.69 -14.15
N ALA A 88 -4.75 13.08 -13.58
CA ALA A 88 -3.60 12.19 -13.46
C ALA A 88 -3.92 10.96 -12.60
N LEU A 89 -4.58 11.14 -11.46
CA LEU A 89 -5.04 10.04 -10.61
C LEU A 89 -6.10 9.16 -11.29
N ALA A 90 -6.98 9.75 -12.12
CA ALA A 90 -7.92 8.99 -12.94
C ALA A 90 -7.18 8.10 -13.98
N LEU A 91 -6.13 8.62 -14.63
CA LEU A 91 -5.30 7.83 -15.55
C LEU A 91 -4.59 6.68 -14.83
N ILE A 92 -4.08 6.91 -13.62
CA ILE A 92 -3.46 5.86 -12.78
C ILE A 92 -4.51 4.80 -12.43
N ALA A 93 -5.72 5.21 -12.03
CA ALA A 93 -6.80 4.27 -11.69
C ALA A 93 -7.20 3.39 -12.89
N LEU A 94 -7.34 3.96 -14.09
CA LEU A 94 -7.63 3.21 -15.30
C LEU A 94 -6.49 2.27 -15.69
N GLY A 95 -5.23 2.69 -15.54
CA GLY A 95 -4.07 1.82 -15.72
C GLY A 95 -4.13 0.58 -14.85
N ALA A 96 -4.30 0.79 -13.54
CA ALA A 96 -4.40 -0.29 -12.59
C ALA A 96 -5.58 -1.25 -12.91
N LEU A 97 -6.72 -0.74 -13.38
CA LEU A 97 -7.83 -1.59 -13.83
C LEU A 97 -7.47 -2.45 -15.05
N GLU A 98 -6.77 -1.89 -16.03
CA GLU A 98 -6.32 -2.62 -17.22
C GLU A 98 -5.30 -3.72 -16.87
N ASP A 99 -4.43 -3.45 -15.90
CA ASP A 99 -3.43 -4.40 -15.41
C ASP A 99 -4.01 -5.44 -14.43
N GLY A 100 -5.32 -5.36 -14.12
CA GLY A 100 -5.98 -6.23 -13.15
C GLY A 100 -5.66 -5.91 -11.68
N ASP A 101 -4.96 -4.80 -11.42
CA ASP A 101 -4.67 -4.28 -10.08
C ASP A 101 -5.88 -3.52 -9.50
N ALA A 102 -6.83 -4.30 -8.99
CA ALA A 102 -8.03 -3.79 -8.35
C ALA A 102 -7.75 -2.93 -7.10
N GLU A 103 -6.59 -3.09 -6.47
CA GLU A 103 -6.22 -2.34 -5.27
C GLU A 103 -5.58 -1.00 -5.63
N GLY A 104 -4.63 -0.99 -6.56
CA GLY A 104 -4.07 0.23 -7.14
C GLY A 104 -5.16 1.12 -7.72
N ALA A 105 -6.15 0.52 -8.41
CA ALA A 105 -7.31 1.25 -8.92
C ALA A 105 -8.12 1.94 -7.82
N ARG A 106 -8.36 1.25 -6.70
CA ARG A 106 -9.08 1.83 -5.55
C ARG A 106 -8.26 2.90 -4.85
N SER A 107 -6.97 2.66 -4.64
CA SER A 107 -6.07 3.62 -4.03
C SER A 107 -6.01 4.93 -4.83
N ALA A 108 -5.83 4.83 -6.15
CA ALA A 108 -5.85 5.98 -7.05
C ALA A 108 -7.22 6.68 -7.09
N TYR A 109 -8.32 5.91 -7.09
CA TYR A 109 -9.67 6.48 -7.05
C TYR A 109 -9.97 7.24 -5.75
N GLU A 110 -9.57 6.72 -4.60
CA GLU A 110 -9.74 7.42 -3.32
C GLU A 110 -8.93 8.72 -3.30
N ALA A 111 -7.67 8.67 -3.75
CA ALA A 111 -6.84 9.86 -3.91
C ALA A 111 -7.46 10.88 -4.88
N MET A 112 -7.98 10.42 -6.02
CA MET A 112 -8.64 11.26 -7.03
C MET A 112 -9.78 12.07 -6.42
N LYS A 113 -10.62 11.44 -5.60
CA LYS A 113 -11.72 12.12 -4.90
C LYS A 113 -11.21 13.19 -3.93
N LEU A 114 -10.16 12.88 -3.17
CA LEU A 114 -9.60 13.80 -2.17
C LEU A 114 -8.94 15.02 -2.85
N PHE A 115 -8.30 14.82 -4.00
CA PHE A 115 -7.71 15.90 -4.78
C PHE A 115 -8.74 16.89 -5.36
N GLY A 116 -9.99 16.45 -5.52
CA GLY A 116 -11.09 17.32 -5.93
C GLY A 116 -11.49 18.38 -4.89
N ALA A 117 -11.07 18.25 -3.63
CA ALA A 117 -11.35 19.20 -2.56
C ALA A 117 -10.05 19.83 -2.02
N PRO A 118 -9.88 21.18 -2.06
CA PRO A 118 -8.63 21.83 -1.68
C PRO A 118 -8.12 21.49 -0.27
N ALA A 119 -9.01 21.45 0.73
CA ALA A 119 -8.65 21.11 2.10
C ALA A 119 -8.19 19.65 2.22
N SER A 120 -8.93 18.71 1.65
CA SER A 120 -8.57 17.28 1.65
C SER A 120 -7.26 17.00 0.91
N ARG A 121 -7.03 17.71 -0.20
CA ARG A 121 -5.75 17.66 -0.92
C ARG A 121 -4.58 18.12 -0.05
N ALA A 122 -4.73 19.24 0.67
CA ALA A 122 -3.67 19.74 1.54
C ALA A 122 -3.33 18.73 2.64
N THR A 123 -4.33 18.14 3.29
CA THR A 123 -4.13 17.06 4.28
C THR A 123 -3.41 15.85 3.68
N LEU A 124 -3.79 15.43 2.47
CA LEU A 124 -3.19 14.28 1.80
C LEU A 124 -1.72 14.53 1.41
N VAL A 125 -1.41 15.75 0.98
CA VAL A 125 -0.03 16.20 0.68
C VAL A 125 0.82 16.25 1.95
N GLU A 126 0.28 16.82 3.03
CA GLU A 126 0.97 16.88 4.33
C GLU A 126 1.27 15.47 4.86
N ALA A 127 0.28 14.56 4.80
CA ALA A 127 0.45 13.18 5.22
C ALA A 127 1.47 12.41 4.38
N ALA A 128 1.64 12.74 3.10
CA ALA A 128 2.62 12.09 2.23
C ALA A 128 4.07 12.50 2.54
N LEU A 129 4.27 13.69 3.11
CA LEU A 129 5.58 14.18 3.53
C LEU A 129 5.90 13.89 5.01
N ALA A 130 4.88 13.47 5.77
CA ALA A 130 5.06 13.14 7.17
C ALA A 130 6.05 11.96 7.31
N PRO A 131 6.96 12.01 8.31
CA PRO A 131 7.77 10.85 8.62
C PRO A 131 6.86 9.66 8.99
N PRO A 132 7.29 8.42 8.73
CA PRO A 132 6.51 7.25 9.14
C PRO A 132 6.24 7.37 10.65
N PRO A 133 4.99 7.13 11.08
CA PRO A 133 4.67 7.21 12.51
C PRO A 133 5.56 6.22 13.26
N PRO A 134 5.99 6.53 14.49
CA PRO A 134 6.74 5.59 15.30
C PRO A 134 5.93 4.29 15.40
N VAL A 135 6.62 3.15 15.28
CA VAL A 135 5.98 1.83 15.45
C VAL A 135 5.29 1.86 16.82
N PRO A 136 3.95 1.75 16.87
CA PRO A 136 3.26 1.90 18.12
C PRO A 136 3.71 0.78 19.07
N THR A 137 4.08 1.18 20.28
CA THR A 137 4.18 0.27 21.42
C THR A 137 2.79 -0.34 21.69
N SER A 138 2.76 -1.46 22.43
CA SER A 138 1.63 -2.38 22.67
C SER A 138 0.19 -1.80 22.78
N ASP A 139 0.00 -0.51 23.04
CA ASP A 139 -1.29 0.18 23.06
C ASP A 139 -2.09 0.11 21.75
N ALA A 140 -1.44 -0.02 20.58
CA ALA A 140 -2.17 -0.26 19.33
C ALA A 140 -2.84 -1.65 19.31
N ALA A 141 -2.25 -2.65 19.98
CA ALA A 141 -2.85 -3.97 20.13
C ALA A 141 -4.13 -3.94 20.97
N LEU A 142 -4.28 -2.94 21.86
CA LEU A 142 -5.46 -2.74 22.70
C LEU A 142 -6.63 -2.09 21.96
N ARG A 143 -6.39 -1.19 20.98
CA ARG A 143 -7.47 -0.52 20.21
C ARG A 143 -8.37 -1.49 19.44
N HIS A 144 -7.87 -2.69 19.16
CA HIS A 144 -8.56 -3.69 18.35
C HIS A 144 -8.68 -5.05 19.03
N ALA A 145 -8.69 -5.11 20.37
CA ALA A 145 -8.81 -6.38 21.10
C ALA A 145 -10.06 -7.21 20.69
N HIS A 146 -11.13 -6.55 20.23
CA HIS A 146 -12.36 -7.19 19.74
C HIS A 146 -12.23 -7.82 18.33
N ARG A 147 -11.15 -7.52 17.60
CA ARG A 147 -10.94 -8.03 16.23
C ARG A 147 -10.32 -9.44 16.25
N PRO A 148 -10.58 -10.28 15.23
CA PRO A 148 -9.98 -11.59 15.13
C PRO A 148 -8.44 -11.54 15.15
N ALA A 149 -7.80 -12.60 15.65
CA ALA A 149 -6.35 -12.69 15.80
C ALA A 149 -5.59 -12.41 14.49
N LEU A 150 -6.01 -13.01 13.38
CA LEU A 150 -5.38 -12.76 12.06
C LEU A 150 -5.49 -11.30 11.63
N TRP A 151 -6.64 -10.66 11.85
CA TRP A 151 -6.83 -9.25 11.51
C TRP A 151 -5.84 -8.38 12.31
N ARG A 152 -5.67 -8.67 13.60
CA ARG A 152 -4.73 -7.95 14.47
C ARG A 152 -3.28 -8.18 14.05
N ALA A 153 -2.94 -9.40 13.64
CA ALA A 153 -1.63 -9.75 13.09
C ALA A 153 -1.32 -8.95 11.81
N VAL A 154 -2.28 -8.89 10.87
CA VAL A 154 -2.16 -8.10 9.63
C VAL A 154 -1.99 -6.61 9.94
N ALA A 155 -2.82 -6.05 10.82
CA ALA A 155 -2.73 -4.65 11.22
C ALA A 155 -1.39 -4.33 11.90
N GLY A 156 -0.91 -5.22 12.77
CA GLY A 156 0.40 -5.10 13.42
C GLY A 156 1.56 -5.15 12.42
N ALA A 157 1.51 -6.07 11.44
CA ALA A 157 2.50 -6.13 10.38
C ALA A 157 2.49 -4.87 9.50
N ALA A 158 1.31 -4.34 9.16
CA ALA A 158 1.16 -3.10 8.39
C ALA A 158 1.74 -1.89 9.14
N LEU A 159 1.44 -1.77 10.44
CA LEU A 159 1.99 -0.73 11.30
C LEU A 159 3.51 -0.84 11.43
N HIS A 160 4.03 -2.05 11.67
CA HIS A 160 5.45 -2.29 11.80
C HIS A 160 6.20 -2.02 10.49
N ALA A 161 5.62 -2.38 9.35
CA ALA A 161 6.15 -2.07 8.03
C ALA A 161 6.04 -0.58 7.65
N GLY A 162 5.17 0.18 8.32
CA GLY A 162 4.78 1.52 7.87
C GLY A 162 4.07 1.52 6.50
N ARG A 163 3.49 0.39 6.11
CA ARG A 163 2.87 0.17 4.79
C ARG A 163 1.44 -0.31 4.96
N TRP A 164 0.54 0.24 4.15
CA TRP A 164 -0.90 -0.09 4.16
C TRP A 164 -1.41 -0.63 2.82
N ASP A 165 -0.49 -0.90 1.91
CA ASP A 165 -0.73 -1.54 0.62
C ASP A 165 -0.41 -3.04 0.70
N THR A 166 -1.22 -3.84 0.04
CA THR A 166 -1.11 -5.30 0.07
C THR A 166 0.24 -5.82 -0.43
N PRO A 167 0.85 -5.29 -1.51
CA PRO A 167 2.19 -5.71 -1.92
C PRO A 167 3.22 -5.56 -0.80
N GLY A 168 3.30 -4.38 -0.19
CA GLY A 168 4.24 -4.12 0.90
C GLY A 168 3.99 -5.01 2.12
N VAL A 169 2.73 -5.19 2.52
CA VAL A 169 2.38 -6.04 3.66
C VAL A 169 2.61 -7.52 3.37
N LEU A 170 2.33 -8.02 2.16
CA LEU A 170 2.64 -9.40 1.78
C LEU A 170 4.14 -9.66 1.78
N ALA A 171 4.94 -8.73 1.25
CA ALA A 171 6.40 -8.83 1.28
C ALA A 171 6.92 -8.90 2.72
N ALA A 172 6.41 -8.05 3.61
CA ALA A 172 6.70 -8.09 5.04
C ALA A 172 6.32 -9.44 5.67
N LEU A 173 5.08 -9.90 5.47
CA LEU A 173 4.58 -11.16 6.03
C LEU A 173 5.36 -12.38 5.51
N HIS A 174 5.83 -12.36 4.26
CA HIS A 174 6.67 -13.42 3.71
C HIS A 174 8.01 -13.54 4.46
N VAL A 175 8.68 -12.41 4.74
CA VAL A 175 9.92 -12.39 5.54
C VAL A 175 9.66 -12.90 6.95
N VAL A 176 8.55 -12.48 7.56
CA VAL A 176 8.17 -12.89 8.92
C VAL A 176 7.87 -14.38 8.99
N ALA A 177 7.20 -14.96 7.99
CA ALA A 177 6.96 -16.40 7.91
C ALA A 177 8.28 -17.19 7.90
N ALA A 178 9.26 -16.73 7.12
CA ALA A 178 10.60 -17.32 7.10
C ALA A 178 11.30 -17.19 8.47
N ALA A 179 11.18 -16.03 9.12
CA ALA A 179 11.75 -15.79 10.45
C ALA A 179 11.11 -16.66 11.54
N GLN A 180 9.80 -16.93 11.49
CA GLN A 180 9.14 -17.85 12.43
C GLN A 180 9.66 -19.30 12.30
N GLY A 181 10.11 -19.71 11.11
CA GLY A 181 10.75 -21.01 10.87
C GLY A 181 12.19 -21.11 11.41
N ALA A 182 12.86 -19.98 11.63
CA ALA A 182 14.24 -19.88 12.07
C ALA A 182 14.41 -18.78 13.15
N ALA A 183 13.55 -18.78 14.17
CA ALA A 183 13.41 -17.66 15.11
C ALA A 183 14.71 -17.30 15.85
N SER A 184 15.61 -18.27 16.08
CA SER A 184 16.93 -18.02 16.70
C SER A 184 17.91 -17.23 15.82
N GLN A 185 17.58 -17.06 14.53
CA GLN A 185 18.36 -16.29 13.54
C GLN A 185 17.59 -15.06 13.06
N ALA A 186 16.44 -14.74 13.65
CA ALA A 186 15.67 -13.57 13.29
C ALA A 186 16.42 -12.28 13.67
N GLU A 187 16.36 -11.30 12.78
CA GLU A 187 16.93 -9.97 13.00
C GLU A 187 16.15 -9.24 14.12
N ALA A 188 16.84 -8.41 14.89
CA ALA A 188 16.26 -7.76 16.08
C ALA A 188 15.08 -6.83 15.75
N ASP A 189 15.03 -6.28 14.53
CA ASP A 189 13.92 -5.45 14.05
C ASP A 189 12.62 -6.24 13.90
N LEU A 190 12.67 -7.55 13.64
CA LEU A 190 11.50 -8.42 13.51
C LEU A 190 10.91 -8.88 14.85
N GLN A 191 11.68 -8.79 15.93
CA GLN A 191 11.33 -9.37 17.23
C GLN A 191 9.96 -8.87 17.77
N PRO A 192 9.61 -7.57 17.70
CA PRO A 192 8.30 -7.10 18.15
C PRO A 192 7.12 -7.74 17.39
N LEU A 193 7.30 -8.00 16.08
CA LEU A 193 6.25 -8.61 15.26
C LEU A 193 6.16 -10.12 15.53
N LEU A 194 7.28 -10.80 15.78
CA LEU A 194 7.30 -12.21 16.19
C LEU A 194 6.60 -12.42 17.54
N GLU A 195 6.84 -11.54 18.51
CA GLU A 195 6.18 -11.55 19.82
C GLU A 195 4.66 -11.35 19.68
N LEU A 196 4.23 -10.34 18.90
CA LEU A 196 2.81 -10.12 18.61
C LEU A 196 2.14 -11.36 18.01
N LEU A 197 2.78 -12.00 17.02
CA LEU A 197 2.24 -13.21 16.40
C LEU A 197 2.15 -14.38 17.38
N ALA A 198 3.15 -14.54 18.26
CA ALA A 198 3.13 -15.55 19.30
C ALA A 198 1.99 -15.33 20.31
N GLU A 199 1.79 -14.10 20.78
CA GLU A 199 0.68 -13.73 21.68
C GLU A 199 -0.69 -13.98 21.05
N LEU A 200 -0.83 -13.73 19.75
CA LEU A 200 -2.06 -13.98 19.00
C LEU A 200 -2.24 -15.45 18.60
N HIS A 201 -1.25 -16.30 18.88
CA HIS A 201 -1.17 -17.69 18.42
C HIS A 201 -1.32 -17.82 16.89
N VAL A 202 -0.77 -16.87 16.13
CA VAL A 202 -0.76 -16.88 14.67
C VAL A 202 0.62 -17.32 14.19
N ARG A 203 0.68 -18.36 13.36
CA ARG A 203 1.89 -18.76 12.66
C ARG A 203 1.67 -18.64 11.16
N LEU A 204 2.48 -17.82 10.52
CA LEU A 204 2.51 -17.67 9.07
C LEU A 204 3.25 -18.87 8.48
N LEU A 205 2.65 -19.49 7.48
CA LEU A 205 3.19 -20.66 6.80
C LEU A 205 3.88 -20.27 5.48
N GLY A 206 3.48 -19.15 4.89
CA GLY A 206 4.06 -18.63 3.66
C GLY A 206 3.10 -17.73 2.91
N VAL A 207 3.57 -17.22 1.77
CA VAL A 207 2.75 -16.51 0.78
C VAL A 207 2.95 -17.20 -0.56
N GLU A 208 1.87 -17.74 -1.12
CA GLU A 208 1.86 -18.49 -2.39
C GLU A 208 0.74 -17.92 -3.26
N ASP A 209 1.02 -17.65 -4.54
CA ASP A 209 0.06 -17.06 -5.50
C ASP A 209 -0.68 -15.79 -5.00
N GLY A 210 -0.03 -15.03 -4.10
CA GLY A 210 -0.60 -13.82 -3.49
C GLY A 210 -1.61 -14.10 -2.35
N GLU A 211 -1.76 -15.35 -1.94
CA GLU A 211 -2.54 -15.76 -0.78
C GLU A 211 -1.63 -15.99 0.44
N LEU A 212 -2.11 -15.60 1.62
CA LEU A 212 -1.38 -15.78 2.87
C LEU A 212 -1.81 -17.09 3.53
N HIS A 213 -0.87 -18.02 3.68
CA HIS A 213 -1.08 -19.28 4.38
C HIS A 213 -0.71 -19.10 5.85
N TYR A 214 -1.58 -19.53 6.75
CA TYR A 214 -1.37 -19.38 8.18
C TYR A 214 -2.04 -20.49 8.99
N SER A 215 -1.61 -20.65 10.22
CA SER A 215 -2.28 -21.46 11.24
C SER A 215 -2.63 -20.59 12.44
N LEU A 216 -3.72 -20.95 13.11
CA LEU A 216 -4.19 -20.30 14.32
C LEU A 216 -4.23 -21.35 15.43
N ARG A 217 -3.52 -21.11 16.54
CA ARG A 217 -3.38 -22.06 17.66
C ARG A 217 -2.90 -23.45 17.22
N GLY A 218 -2.03 -23.48 16.21
CA GLY A 218 -1.47 -24.72 15.65
C GLY A 218 -2.34 -25.40 14.59
N GLU A 219 -3.56 -24.92 14.34
CA GLU A 219 -4.45 -25.49 13.33
C GLU A 219 -4.33 -24.72 12.01
N PRO A 220 -3.97 -25.38 10.89
CA PRO A 220 -3.98 -24.77 9.57
C PRO A 220 -5.35 -24.18 9.24
N GLN A 221 -5.36 -22.98 8.67
CA GLN A 221 -6.57 -22.29 8.26
C GLN A 221 -6.65 -22.22 6.73
N PRO A 222 -7.85 -21.99 6.16
CA PRO A 222 -7.96 -21.64 4.75
C PRO A 222 -7.05 -20.44 4.40
N PRO A 223 -6.36 -20.46 3.25
CA PRO A 223 -5.50 -19.35 2.85
C PRO A 223 -6.30 -18.05 2.78
N LEU A 224 -5.69 -16.96 3.22
CA LEU A 224 -6.30 -15.64 3.18
C LEU A 224 -6.07 -15.04 1.78
N PRO A 225 -7.12 -14.87 0.98
CA PRO A 225 -6.96 -14.34 -0.37
C PRO A 225 -6.55 -12.87 -0.33
N ARG A 226 -5.77 -12.43 -1.32
CA ARG A 226 -5.29 -11.04 -1.45
C ARG A 226 -6.38 -9.99 -1.25
N ARG A 227 -7.57 -10.23 -1.80
CA ARG A 227 -8.71 -9.32 -1.65
C ARG A 227 -9.12 -9.14 -0.19
N ARG A 228 -9.16 -10.21 0.60
CA ARG A 228 -9.56 -10.14 2.00
C ARG A 228 -8.48 -9.44 2.83
N LEU A 229 -7.21 -9.66 2.50
CA LEU A 229 -6.09 -8.91 3.07
C LEU A 229 -6.24 -7.40 2.82
N ALA A 230 -6.51 -6.99 1.57
CA ALA A 230 -6.75 -5.59 1.23
C ALA A 230 -7.93 -4.98 2.01
N GLU A 231 -9.01 -5.74 2.23
CA GLU A 231 -10.14 -5.32 3.07
C GLU A 231 -9.71 -5.11 4.54
N MET A 232 -8.94 -6.04 5.11
CA MET A 232 -8.40 -5.90 6.47
C MET A 232 -7.51 -4.66 6.61
N LEU A 233 -6.63 -4.41 5.62
CA LEU A 233 -5.76 -3.23 5.61
C LEU A 233 -6.55 -1.93 5.51
N ALA A 234 -7.57 -1.87 4.65
CA ALA A 234 -8.44 -0.70 4.54
C ALA A 234 -9.24 -0.42 5.83
N GLU A 235 -9.68 -1.46 6.53
CA GLU A 235 -10.35 -1.32 7.83
C GLU A 235 -9.39 -0.92 8.96
N ALA A 236 -8.14 -1.36 8.91
CA ALA A 236 -7.14 -1.15 9.96
C ALA A 236 -6.39 0.17 9.82
N LYS A 237 -6.33 0.74 8.60
CA LYS A 237 -5.59 1.97 8.32
C LYS A 237 -6.08 3.10 9.24
N PRO A 238 -5.20 3.74 10.02
CA PRO A 238 -5.54 4.92 10.80
C PRO A 238 -6.17 5.97 9.90
N GLY A 239 -7.29 6.54 10.33
CA GLY A 239 -7.87 7.71 9.66
C GLY A 239 -6.85 8.84 9.66
N VAL A 240 -6.69 9.47 8.51
CA VAL A 240 -6.07 10.80 8.40
C VAL A 240 -7.08 11.82 8.89
#